data_AF-A0A7X8B1H5-F1
#
_entry.id   AF-A0A7X8B1H5-F1
#
_cell.length_a   1.000
_cell.length_b   1.000
_cell.length_c   1.000
_cell.angle_alpha   90.00
_cell.angle_beta   90.00
_cell.angle_gamma   90.00
#
_symmetry.space_group_name_H-M   'P 1'
#
loop_
_entity.id
_entity.type
_entity.pdbx_description
1 polymer ?
#
loop_
_entity_poly.entity_id
_entity_poly.type
_entity_poly.pdbx_seq_one_letter_code
_entity_poly.pdbx_strand_id
1 'polypeptide(L)'
;MAEPRKVRDITWHAYRVDNRLRRFEECTLHILIEASIDAAQHIIADKGFRESSSYRDTSVVLAEEGTLHPDDLPRLGQMAAFRTLLDHDYKGIEDDVVYMCS
;
A
#
# COMPACT_ATOMS: atom_id res chain seq x y z
N MET A 1 26.56 14.37 31.05
CA MET A 1 26.87 14.48 29.60
C MET A 1 26.12 13.35 28.92
N ALA A 2 25.10 13.65 28.13
CA ALA A 2 24.23 12.66 27.50
C ALA A 2 24.65 12.45 26.04
N GLU A 3 24.92 11.20 25.66
CA GLU A 3 25.26 10.84 24.27
C GLU A 3 24.00 10.79 23.39
N PRO A 4 24.06 11.31 22.15
CA PRO A 4 22.89 11.37 21.27
C PRO A 4 22.64 10.03 20.55
N ARG A 5 21.43 9.50 20.76
CA ARG A 5 20.67 8.53 19.93
C ARG A 5 21.20 8.30 18.50
N LYS A 6 22.02 7.25 18.31
CA LYS A 6 22.25 6.61 17.00
C LYS A 6 21.25 5.46 16.81
N VAL A 7 20.01 5.77 16.44
CA VAL A 7 18.95 4.75 16.20
C VAL A 7 18.38 4.85 14.79
N ARG A 8 18.87 5.73 13.91
CA ARG A 8 18.29 5.94 12.57
C ARG A 8 19.03 5.26 11.42
N ASP A 9 20.33 4.97 11.55
CA ASP A 9 21.13 4.43 10.44
C ASP A 9 21.05 2.90 10.30
N ILE A 10 20.62 2.19 11.35
CA ILE A 10 20.50 0.71 11.34
C ILE A 10 19.35 0.28 10.42
N THR A 11 18.29 1.07 10.33
CA THR A 11 17.08 0.78 9.54
C THR A 11 17.36 0.62 8.05
N TRP A 12 18.18 1.50 7.45
CA TRP A 12 18.45 1.45 6.00
C TRP A 12 19.41 0.32 5.60
N HIS A 13 20.44 0.07 6.43
CA HIS A 13 21.40 -0.99 6.14
C HIS A 13 20.80 -2.39 6.42
N ALA A 14 19.98 -2.54 7.46
CA ALA A 14 19.25 -3.78 7.74
C ALA A 14 18.20 -4.10 6.65
N TYR A 15 17.49 -3.08 6.15
CA TYR A 15 16.51 -3.21 5.04
C TYR A 15 17.15 -3.76 3.75
N ARG A 16 18.43 -3.44 3.50
CA ARG A 16 19.19 -3.88 2.33
C ARG A 16 19.80 -5.28 2.43
N VAL A 17 19.99 -5.79 3.66
CA VAL A 17 20.75 -7.03 3.90
C VAL A 17 19.81 -8.23 4.12
N ASP A 18 18.58 -8.00 4.61
CA ASP A 18 17.64 -9.08 4.91
C ASP A 18 16.46 -9.13 3.91
N ASN A 19 16.65 -9.93 2.86
CA ASN A 19 15.68 -10.11 1.78
C ASN A 19 14.32 -10.65 2.29
N ARG A 20 14.31 -11.38 3.42
CA ARG A 20 13.09 -11.90 4.04
C ARG A 20 12.29 -10.82 4.74
N LEU A 21 12.95 -9.98 5.54
CA LEU A 21 12.29 -8.90 6.26
C LEU A 21 11.67 -7.89 5.28
N ARG A 22 12.42 -7.53 4.24
CA ARG A 22 11.93 -6.65 3.17
C ARG A 22 10.69 -7.22 2.47
N ARG A 23 10.74 -8.48 2.03
CA ARG A 23 9.60 -9.14 1.37
C ARG A 23 8.37 -9.22 2.28
N PHE A 24 8.57 -9.46 3.58
CA PHE A 24 7.48 -9.47 4.54
C PHE A 24 6.82 -8.10 4.69
N GLU A 25 7.62 -7.04 4.81
CA GLU A 25 7.14 -5.65 4.88
C GLU A 25 6.43 -5.24 3.58
N GLU A 26 7.00 -5.57 2.41
CA GLU A 26 6.42 -5.32 1.09
C GLU A 26 5.08 -6.06 0.90
N CYS A 27 5.01 -7.35 1.21
CA CYS A 27 3.76 -8.13 1.21
C CYS A 27 2.71 -7.51 2.15
N THR A 28 3.11 -7.14 3.36
CA THR A 28 2.18 -6.58 4.35
C THR A 28 1.61 -5.25 3.86
N LEU A 29 2.46 -4.36 3.33
CA LEU A 29 2.01 -3.09 2.77
C LEU A 29 1.11 -3.29 1.55
N HIS A 30 1.44 -4.25 0.68
CA HIS A 30 0.61 -4.59 -0.47
C HIS A 30 -0.80 -5.02 -0.04
N ILE A 31 -0.90 -5.97 0.89
CA ILE A 31 -2.19 -6.47 1.40
C ILE A 31 -3.00 -5.35 2.08
N LEU A 32 -2.34 -4.50 2.87
CA LEU A 32 -3.02 -3.38 3.54
C LEU A 32 -3.56 -2.36 2.54
N ILE A 33 -2.82 -2.08 1.47
CA ILE A 33 -3.29 -1.19 0.41
C ILE A 33 -4.50 -1.82 -0.27
N GLU A 34 -4.40 -3.06 -0.78
CA GLU A 34 -5.52 -3.75 -1.44
C GLU A 34 -6.78 -3.81 -0.56
N ALA A 35 -6.65 -4.19 0.71
CA ALA A 35 -7.77 -4.21 1.65
C ALA A 35 -8.43 -2.83 1.83
N SER A 36 -7.64 -1.75 1.78
CA SER A 36 -8.16 -0.38 1.85
C SER A 36 -8.93 0.01 0.57
N ILE A 37 -8.46 -0.46 -0.59
CA ILE A 37 -9.14 -0.28 -1.89
C ILE A 37 -10.48 -1.02 -1.88
N ASP A 38 -10.47 -2.28 -1.47
CA ASP A 38 -11.67 -3.13 -1.42
C ASP A 38 -12.72 -2.54 -0.49
N ALA A 39 -12.32 -2.05 0.68
CA ALA A 39 -13.22 -1.36 1.60
C ALA A 39 -13.82 -0.09 0.98
N ALA A 40 -13.01 0.70 0.27
CA ALA A 40 -13.46 1.90 -0.42
C ALA A 40 -14.48 1.59 -1.53
N GLN A 41 -14.22 0.55 -2.34
CA GLN A 41 -15.14 0.09 -3.38
C GLN A 41 -16.43 -0.48 -2.79
N HIS A 42 -16.33 -1.21 -1.68
CA HIS A 42 -17.48 -1.72 -0.97
C HIS A 42 -18.37 -0.58 -0.46
N ILE A 43 -17.78 0.50 0.07
CA ILE A 43 -18.52 1.71 0.48
C ILE A 43 -19.22 2.37 -0.72
N ILE A 44 -18.53 2.50 -1.86
CA ILE A 44 -19.13 3.05 -3.09
C ILE A 44 -20.35 2.24 -3.52
N ALA A 45 -20.24 0.91 -3.52
CA ALA A 45 -21.32 0.02 -3.90
C ALA A 45 -22.49 0.05 -2.92
N ASP A 46 -22.21 0.00 -1.61
CA ASP A 46 -23.23 0.02 -0.54
C ASP A 46 -24.01 1.33 -0.52
N LYS A 47 -23.33 2.46 -0.75
CA LYS A 47 -23.96 3.78 -0.77
C LYS A 47 -24.55 4.18 -2.13
N GLY A 48 -24.38 3.36 -3.16
CA GLY A 48 -24.89 3.64 -4.51
C GLY A 48 -24.23 4.86 -5.17
N PHE A 49 -22.96 5.12 -4.84
CA PHE A 49 -22.18 6.18 -5.47
C PHE A 49 -21.88 5.85 -6.93
N ARG A 50 -21.35 6.82 -7.69
CA ARG A 50 -20.91 6.55 -9.06
C ARG A 50 -19.83 5.47 -9.07
N GLU A 51 -19.87 4.59 -10.07
CA GLU A 51 -18.81 3.60 -10.25
C GLU A 51 -17.46 4.28 -10.47
N SER A 52 -16.42 3.74 -9.84
CA SER A 52 -15.05 4.18 -10.06
C SER A 52 -14.37 3.36 -11.15
N SER A 53 -13.70 4.03 -12.08
CA SER A 53 -12.98 3.43 -13.21
C SER A 53 -11.55 2.95 -12.86
N SER A 54 -11.00 3.42 -11.75
CA SER A 54 -9.66 3.08 -11.26
C SER A 54 -9.56 3.35 -9.76
N TYR A 55 -8.55 2.84 -9.07
CA TYR A 55 -8.39 3.12 -7.63
C TYR A 55 -8.16 4.62 -7.33
N ARG A 56 -7.44 5.33 -8.21
CA ARG A 56 -7.33 6.79 -8.10
C ARG A 56 -8.71 7.45 -8.19
N ASP A 57 -9.56 6.96 -9.08
CA ASP A 57 -10.93 7.41 -9.24
C ASP A 57 -11.80 7.03 -8.02
N THR A 58 -11.61 5.85 -7.41
CA THR A 58 -12.27 5.43 -6.15
C THR A 58 -12.03 6.46 -5.04
N SER A 59 -10.77 6.93 -4.91
CA SER A 59 -10.43 7.95 -3.91
C SER A 59 -11.15 9.28 -4.20
N VAL A 60 -11.26 9.66 -5.48
CA VAL A 60 -11.97 10.87 -5.92
C VAL A 60 -13.46 10.77 -5.64
N VAL A 61 -14.12 9.65 -6.00
CA VAL A 61 -15.55 9.40 -5.69
C VAL A 61 -15.82 9.58 -4.21
N LEU A 62 -14.99 8.97 -3.35
CA LEU A 62 -15.15 9.08 -1.91
C LEU A 62 -14.97 10.50 -1.38
N ALA A 63 -14.12 11.32 -2.01
CA ALA A 63 -13.96 12.73 -1.65
C ALA A 63 -15.11 13.61 -2.16
N GLU A 64 -15.63 13.34 -3.37
CA GLU A 64 -16.82 13.99 -3.94
C GLU A 64 -18.03 13.82 -3.01
N GLU A 65 -18.19 12.62 -2.44
CA GLU A 65 -19.27 12.26 -1.52
C GLU A 65 -18.95 12.57 -0.05
N GLY A 66 -17.86 13.27 0.24
CA GLY A 66 -17.47 13.73 1.58
C GLY A 66 -17.08 12.61 2.56
N THR A 67 -16.82 11.39 2.08
CA THR A 67 -16.32 10.27 2.89
C THR A 67 -14.82 10.41 3.16
N LEU A 68 -14.08 11.09 2.28
CA LEU A 68 -12.67 11.43 2.45
C LEU A 68 -12.46 12.94 2.34
N HIS A 69 -11.46 13.46 3.07
CA HIS A 69 -11.07 14.85 2.88
C HIS A 69 -10.28 14.99 1.57
N PRO A 70 -10.53 16.03 0.74
CA PRO A 70 -9.80 16.23 -0.51
C PRO A 70 -8.27 16.28 -0.35
N ASP A 71 -7.80 16.74 0.82
CA ASP A 71 -6.37 16.80 1.15
C ASP A 71 -5.72 15.41 1.29
N ASP A 72 -6.50 14.34 1.45
CA ASP A 72 -6.01 12.96 1.52
C ASP A 72 -5.85 12.32 0.13
N LEU A 73 -6.45 12.90 -0.92
CA LEU A 73 -6.38 12.40 -2.29
C LEU A 73 -4.95 12.22 -2.81
N PRO A 74 -3.99 13.15 -2.58
CA PRO A 74 -2.61 12.97 -3.01
C PRO A 74 -1.96 11.75 -2.36
N ARG A 75 -2.23 11.51 -1.07
CA ARG A 75 -1.67 10.38 -0.31
C ARG A 75 -2.21 9.05 -0.81
N LEU A 76 -3.52 8.95 -1.03
CA LEU A 76 -4.15 7.75 -1.59
C LEU A 76 -3.70 7.48 -3.03
N GLY A 77 -3.52 8.54 -3.82
CA GLY A 77 -2.92 8.46 -5.15
C GLY A 77 -1.47 7.94 -5.13
N GLN A 78 -0.70 8.24 -4.10
CA GLN A 78 0.64 7.67 -3.91
C GLN A 78 0.58 6.20 -3.50
N MET A 79 -0.35 5.80 -2.63
CA MET A 79 -0.57 4.38 -2.27
C MET A 79 -0.96 3.56 -3.50
N ALA A 80 -1.79 4.12 -4.39
CA ALA A 80 -2.15 3.50 -5.67
C ALA A 80 -0.94 3.21 -6.54
N ALA A 81 -0.10 4.24 -6.73
CA ALA A 81 1.12 4.14 -7.53
C ALA A 81 2.12 3.17 -6.90
N PHE A 82 2.23 3.16 -5.56
CA PHE A 82 3.08 2.25 -4.84
C PHE A 82 2.64 0.79 -5.00
N ARG A 83 1.34 0.50 -4.92
CA ARG A 83 0.82 -0.85 -5.20
C ARG A 83 1.06 -1.29 -6.65
N THR A 84 0.93 -0.39 -7.64
CA THR A 84 1.29 -0.70 -9.03
C THR A 84 2.79 -1.02 -9.19
N LEU A 85 3.65 -0.30 -8.46
CA LEU A 85 5.09 -0.56 -8.44
C LEU A 85 5.40 -1.92 -7.80
N LEU A 86 4.79 -2.22 -6.65
CA LEU A 86 4.93 -3.52 -5.98
C LEU A 86 4.42 -4.67 -6.86
N ASP A 87 3.28 -4.53 -7.52
CA ASP A 87 2.76 -5.55 -8.46
C ASP A 87 3.74 -5.85 -9.60
N HIS A 88 4.40 -4.81 -10.12
CA HIS A 88 5.37 -4.95 -11.18
C HIS A 88 6.66 -5.63 -10.67
N ASP A 89 7.13 -5.26 -9.49
CA ASP A 89 8.33 -5.86 -8.87
C ASP A 89 8.07 -7.30 -8.39
N TYR A 90 6.85 -7.63 -7.94
CA TYR A 90 6.43 -8.99 -7.56
C TYR A 90 6.24 -9.93 -8.75
N LYS A 91 5.94 -9.42 -9.95
CA LYS A 91 5.90 -10.25 -11.18
C LYS A 91 7.26 -10.85 -11.55
N GLY A 92 8.34 -10.40 -10.90
CA GLY A 92 9.66 -11.03 -10.97
C GLY A 92 9.95 -12.05 -9.85
N ILE A 93 8.96 -12.40 -9.01
CA ILE A 93 9.11 -13.40 -7.96
C ILE A 93 8.56 -14.73 -8.47
N GLU A 94 9.50 -15.58 -8.87
CA GLU A 94 9.32 -16.99 -9.25
C GLU A 94 8.47 -17.76 -8.23
N ASP A 95 7.73 -18.75 -8.73
CA ASP A 95 6.77 -19.64 -8.02
C ASP A 95 7.28 -20.23 -6.69
N ASP A 96 8.59 -20.21 -6.47
CA ASP A 96 9.33 -20.63 -5.28
C ASP A 96 8.84 -20.03 -3.96
N VAL A 97 8.28 -18.81 -3.98
CA VAL A 97 7.76 -18.15 -2.77
C VAL A 97 6.35 -18.63 -2.41
N VAL A 98 5.55 -19.04 -3.39
CA VAL A 98 4.21 -19.59 -3.17
C VAL A 98 4.29 -20.94 -2.43
N TYR A 99 5.34 -21.73 -2.68
CA TYR A 99 5.55 -23.03 -2.04
C TYR A 99 5.96 -22.95 -0.55
N MET A 100 6.59 -21.87 -0.12
CA MET A 100 6.97 -21.71 1.31
C MET A 100 5.81 -21.29 2.22
N CYS A 101 4.66 -20.89 1.66
CA CYS A 101 3.48 -20.44 2.41
C CYS A 101 2.30 -21.43 2.34
N SER A 102 2.48 -22.64 1.79
CA SER A 102 1.54 -23.77 1.91
C SER A 102 2.01 -24.76 2.97
#